data_AF-A0A5J4E1I8-F1
#
_entry.id   AF-A0A5J4E1I8-F1
#
_cell.length_a   1.000
_cell.length_b   1.000
_cell.length_c   1.000
_cell.angle_alpha   90.00
_cell.angle_beta   90.00
_cell.angle_gamma   90.00
#
_symmetry.space_group_name_H-M   'P 1'
#
loop_
_entity.id
_entity.type
_entity.pdbx_description
1 polymer ?
#
loop_
_entity_poly.entity_id
_entity_poly.type
_entity_poly.pdbx_seq_one_letter_code
_entity_poly.pdbx_strand_id
1 'polypeptide(L)'
;MLGLGLNIFGRAPQGTAPGFDVFLIAGQSNNLAGTGLDTEIDVSHPDVFQWGREAPNNNVIILADEPLDHVVLEAGKIGYALAMIRDYYIPNAHLAAVRDVLLIPTALSASGFADNRWNAGDDLYEDAVLRVNTAIDGNPGSVLKGILWHQGEDDVGSATYLDALDAMIAAMRSDIVAASATTPFILGGMVPFWVDAATDRRVQQGRIHGTLKRLTYTGFADPELPTVIEKAVPATDSTHYDAPTQRELAERYYNAWLAAQSNDDISAPSYSFDTDLVGYWRFETGSFEDRAGSNDPTVTGSPVLTFDTTYNEIVYSADGGDYLETSLQLPNSYTKSIWVKMNAGGGSRNIMSSKTGAADQHFLYHDSSAAHFAAGHQNNFTQIVSSFSPSNDTWYHLAVTYDEASSTLTLYIDGSEEDQVTDATVGGSGFRDVAMATISGGSTFTGELRHARIYDRALTAAEVLEVYNTENG
;
A
#
# COMPACT_ATOMS: atom_id res chain seq x y z
N MET A 1 -35.26 -38.61 6.09
CA MET A 1 -34.21 -39.63 5.89
C MET A 1 -33.09 -38.99 5.11
N LEU A 2 -31.98 -38.74 5.82
CA LEU A 2 -30.59 -38.64 5.34
C LEU A 2 -30.35 -37.96 3.98
N GLY A 3 -30.14 -36.64 4.03
CA GLY A 3 -29.29 -35.97 3.04
C GLY A 3 -27.84 -36.31 3.36
N LEU A 4 -27.19 -37.02 2.44
CA LEU A 4 -25.77 -37.39 2.53
C LEU A 4 -24.93 -36.12 2.50
N GLY A 5 -24.30 -35.79 3.63
CA GLY A 5 -23.21 -34.83 3.69
C GLY A 5 -22.05 -35.35 2.84
N LEU A 6 -21.61 -34.51 1.90
CA LEU A 6 -20.39 -34.75 1.14
C LEU A 6 -19.23 -34.50 2.12
N ASN A 7 -18.71 -35.57 2.74
CA ASN A 7 -17.43 -35.52 3.43
C ASN A 7 -16.36 -35.21 2.37
N ILE A 8 -15.91 -33.96 2.34
CA ILE A 8 -14.71 -33.58 1.60
C ILE A 8 -13.54 -34.15 2.38
N PHE A 9 -13.16 -35.38 2.08
CA PHE A 9 -11.90 -35.92 2.55
C PHE A 9 -10.78 -35.10 1.90
N GLY A 10 -10.05 -34.33 2.71
CA GLY A 10 -8.83 -33.67 2.26
C GLY A 10 -7.94 -34.66 1.53
N ARG A 11 -7.40 -34.25 0.39
CA ARG A 11 -6.47 -35.07 -0.38
C ARG A 11 -5.25 -35.34 0.49
N ALA A 12 -4.83 -36.60 0.62
CA ALA A 12 -3.51 -36.88 1.17
C ALA A 12 -2.45 -36.17 0.31
N PRO A 13 -1.37 -35.61 0.90
CA PRO A 13 -0.29 -34.99 0.12
C PRO A 13 0.10 -35.94 -1.01
N GLN A 14 0.25 -35.44 -2.24
CA GLN A 14 0.55 -36.32 -3.36
C GLN A 14 1.84 -37.08 -3.06
N GLY A 15 1.73 -38.40 -2.87
CA GLY A 15 2.88 -39.28 -2.75
C GLY A 15 3.69 -39.15 -4.04
N THR A 16 4.86 -38.50 -3.93
CA THR A 16 5.76 -37.99 -4.98
C THR A 16 5.56 -36.55 -5.49
N ALA A 17 5.07 -35.61 -4.66
CA ALA A 17 5.12 -34.18 -5.00
C ALA A 17 6.58 -33.65 -5.06
N PRO A 18 6.90 -32.68 -5.93
CA PRO A 18 8.24 -32.08 -6.06
C PRO A 18 8.73 -31.25 -4.84
N GLY A 19 8.03 -31.28 -3.70
CA GLY A 19 8.24 -30.44 -2.50
C GLY A 19 7.14 -29.38 -2.33
N PHE A 20 7.16 -28.62 -1.23
CA PHE A 20 6.17 -27.56 -0.94
C PHE A 20 6.66 -26.16 -1.29
N ASP A 21 5.76 -25.28 -1.70
CA ASP A 21 5.97 -23.85 -1.54
C ASP A 21 5.68 -23.48 -0.08
N VAL A 22 6.68 -22.95 0.63
CA VAL A 22 6.65 -22.76 2.07
C VAL A 22 6.52 -21.27 2.41
N PHE A 23 5.63 -20.93 3.33
CA PHE A 23 5.52 -19.59 3.91
C PHE A 23 5.63 -19.65 5.43
N LEU A 24 6.56 -18.88 6.00
CA LEU A 24 6.64 -18.66 7.44
C LEU A 24 5.69 -17.53 7.83
N ILE A 25 4.92 -17.70 8.91
CA ILE A 25 4.06 -16.67 9.49
C ILE A 25 4.54 -16.37 10.91
N ALA A 26 5.04 -15.16 11.14
CA ALA A 26 5.72 -14.74 12.36
C ALA A 26 5.26 -13.35 12.85
N GLY A 27 5.56 -13.02 14.10
CA GLY A 27 5.17 -11.77 14.75
C GLY A 27 4.14 -11.98 15.86
N GLN A 28 3.16 -11.09 15.95
CA GLN A 28 2.21 -11.03 17.08
C GLN A 28 0.74 -11.26 16.70
N SER A 29 -0.17 -10.78 17.54
CA SER A 29 -1.59 -11.10 17.55
C SER A 29 -2.33 -10.82 16.24
N ASN A 30 -1.94 -9.84 15.43
CA ASN A 30 -2.59 -9.59 14.14
C ASN A 30 -2.38 -10.71 13.09
N ASN A 31 -1.55 -11.73 13.38
CA ASN A 31 -1.52 -12.97 12.61
C ASN A 31 -2.64 -13.96 12.98
N LEU A 32 -3.25 -13.85 14.16
CA LEU A 32 -4.01 -14.96 14.78
C LEU A 32 -5.24 -14.56 15.61
N ALA A 33 -5.43 -13.27 15.90
CA ALA A 33 -6.45 -12.78 16.84
C ALA A 33 -7.72 -12.24 16.15
N GLY A 34 -7.82 -12.39 14.82
CA GLY A 34 -8.89 -11.78 14.03
C GLY A 34 -10.27 -12.27 14.42
N THR A 35 -11.16 -11.38 14.87
CA THR A 35 -12.47 -11.77 15.41
C THR A 35 -13.51 -11.95 14.32
N GLY A 36 -14.40 -12.93 14.48
CA GLY A 36 -15.53 -13.12 13.57
C GLY A 36 -15.25 -14.10 12.44
N LEU A 37 -14.48 -15.16 12.73
CA LEU A 37 -14.32 -16.33 11.87
C LEU A 37 -15.69 -16.75 11.30
N ASP A 38 -15.78 -16.82 9.99
CA ASP A 38 -16.95 -17.30 9.27
C ASP A 38 -16.58 -18.61 8.58
N THR A 39 -17.05 -19.74 9.12
CA THR A 39 -16.71 -21.07 8.60
C THR A 39 -17.26 -21.36 7.20
N GLU A 40 -18.14 -20.50 6.65
CA GLU A 40 -18.59 -20.62 5.27
C GLU A 40 -17.66 -19.90 4.28
N ILE A 41 -16.89 -18.90 4.76
CA ILE A 41 -15.97 -18.08 3.95
C ILE A 41 -14.52 -18.47 4.20
N ASP A 42 -14.13 -18.66 5.46
CA ASP A 42 -12.76 -18.94 5.93
C ASP A 42 -12.46 -20.45 5.90
N VAL A 43 -12.82 -21.07 4.78
CA VAL A 43 -12.63 -22.50 4.55
C VAL A 43 -11.19 -22.85 4.19
N SER A 44 -10.77 -24.06 4.59
CA SER A 44 -9.56 -24.72 4.10
C SER A 44 -9.54 -24.92 2.58
N HIS A 45 -8.34 -25.09 2.03
CA HIS A 45 -8.10 -25.41 0.62
C HIS A 45 -7.39 -26.76 0.49
N PRO A 46 -7.79 -27.65 -0.45
CA PRO A 46 -7.27 -29.03 -0.53
C PRO A 46 -5.76 -29.15 -0.78
N ASP A 47 -5.15 -28.10 -1.33
CA ASP A 47 -3.71 -28.04 -1.65
C ASP A 47 -2.92 -27.10 -0.70
N VAL A 48 -3.53 -26.66 0.41
CA VAL A 48 -2.87 -25.83 1.43
C VAL A 48 -2.80 -26.59 2.75
N PHE A 49 -1.58 -26.78 3.23
CA PHE A 49 -1.28 -27.48 4.46
C PHE A 49 -0.61 -26.55 5.46
N GLN A 50 -0.57 -26.95 6.72
CA GLN A 50 0.19 -26.29 7.76
C GLN A 50 1.09 -27.28 8.50
N TRP A 51 2.23 -26.79 8.97
CA TRP A 51 3.14 -27.51 9.85
C TRP A 51 2.59 -27.45 11.27
N GLY A 52 1.92 -28.52 11.72
CA GLY A 52 1.22 -28.57 12.99
C GLY A 52 2.14 -28.38 14.20
N ARG A 53 1.61 -27.78 15.27
CA ARG A 53 2.40 -27.41 16.46
C ARG A 53 2.02 -28.19 17.70
N GLU A 54 0.73 -28.39 17.92
CA GLU A 54 0.24 -29.00 19.15
C GLU A 54 0.04 -30.50 19.00
N ALA A 55 0.25 -31.25 20.09
CA ALA A 55 -0.04 -32.69 20.07
C ALA A 55 -1.53 -32.92 19.75
N PRO A 56 -1.89 -33.84 18.83
CA PRO A 56 -1.04 -34.87 18.22
C PRO A 56 -0.33 -34.47 16.91
N ASN A 57 -0.49 -33.23 16.45
CA ASN A 57 -0.05 -32.73 15.16
C ASN A 57 1.34 -32.06 15.18
N ASN A 58 2.03 -32.01 16.32
CA ASN A 58 3.34 -31.37 16.41
C ASN A 58 4.32 -31.98 15.40
N ASN A 59 4.86 -31.15 14.52
CA ASN A 59 5.74 -31.54 13.41
C ASN A 59 5.10 -32.52 12.41
N VAL A 60 3.79 -32.42 12.23
CA VAL A 60 3.02 -33.20 11.24
C VAL A 60 2.38 -32.23 10.26
N ILE A 61 2.44 -32.58 8.97
CA ILE A 61 1.71 -31.87 7.92
C ILE A 61 0.22 -32.22 8.06
N ILE A 62 -0.60 -31.21 8.31
CA ILE A 62 -2.06 -31.30 8.37
C ILE A 62 -2.67 -30.30 7.41
N LEU A 63 -3.93 -30.48 7.05
CA LEU A 63 -4.66 -29.49 6.25
C LEU A 63 -4.64 -28.14 6.98
N ALA A 64 -4.37 -27.05 6.26
CA ALA A 64 -4.48 -25.71 6.83
C ALA A 64 -5.96 -25.36 7.00
N ASP A 65 -6.35 -24.98 8.21
CA ASP A 65 -7.71 -24.59 8.57
C ASP A 65 -7.61 -23.55 9.70
N GLU A 66 -8.53 -22.59 9.74
CA GLU A 66 -8.53 -21.57 10.79
C GLU A 66 -9.16 -22.10 12.09
N PRO A 67 -8.64 -21.71 13.27
CA PRO A 67 -7.40 -20.94 13.46
C PRO A 67 -6.15 -21.76 13.14
N LEU A 68 -5.16 -21.15 12.49
CA LEU A 68 -3.85 -21.79 12.26
C LEU A 68 -3.10 -22.10 13.58
N ASP A 69 -2.25 -23.12 13.56
CA ASP A 69 -1.47 -23.68 14.68
C ASP A 69 -0.29 -22.77 15.13
N HIS A 70 -0.58 -21.49 15.41
CA HIS A 70 0.34 -20.54 16.03
C HIS A 70 0.77 -21.01 17.43
N VAL A 71 1.71 -20.29 18.07
CA VAL A 71 2.25 -20.67 19.40
C VAL A 71 1.12 -20.88 20.43
N VAL A 72 0.05 -20.10 20.29
CA VAL A 72 -1.21 -20.32 21.00
C VAL A 72 -2.33 -20.41 19.97
N LEU A 73 -3.11 -21.49 20.04
CA LEU A 73 -4.31 -21.66 19.23
C LEU A 73 -5.44 -20.77 19.76
N GLU A 74 -5.98 -19.90 18.91
CA GLU A 74 -7.02 -18.95 19.28
C GLU A 74 -8.35 -19.31 18.62
N ALA A 75 -9.14 -20.11 19.34
CA ALA A 75 -10.40 -20.67 18.85
C ALA A 75 -11.38 -19.58 18.37
N GLY A 76 -11.95 -19.78 17.17
CA GLY A 76 -12.91 -18.84 16.59
C GLY A 76 -12.29 -17.56 16.01
N LYS A 77 -10.97 -17.55 15.81
CA LYS A 77 -10.24 -16.44 15.20
C LYS A 77 -9.70 -16.81 13.82
N ILE A 78 -9.30 -15.79 13.07
CA ILE A 78 -8.60 -15.93 11.78
C ILE A 78 -7.33 -15.08 11.72
N GLY A 79 -6.44 -15.49 10.81
CA GLY A 79 -5.36 -14.66 10.28
C GLY A 79 -5.56 -14.35 8.79
N TYR A 80 -4.69 -13.51 8.24
CA TYR A 80 -4.69 -13.19 6.80
C TYR A 80 -4.01 -14.27 5.95
N ALA A 81 -3.10 -15.07 6.52
CA ALA A 81 -2.18 -15.89 5.75
C ALA A 81 -2.86 -17.03 4.98
N LEU A 82 -3.87 -17.71 5.57
CA LEU A 82 -4.59 -18.75 4.84
C LEU A 82 -5.37 -18.17 3.66
N ALA A 83 -6.08 -17.06 3.88
CA ALA A 83 -6.80 -16.35 2.82
C ALA A 83 -5.84 -15.84 1.72
N MET A 84 -4.67 -15.30 2.08
CA MET A 84 -3.67 -14.83 1.13
C MET A 84 -3.26 -15.96 0.18
N ILE A 85 -3.00 -17.15 0.75
CA ILE A 85 -2.59 -18.29 -0.05
C ILE A 85 -3.76 -18.85 -0.89
N ARG A 86 -4.91 -19.04 -0.26
CA ARG A 86 -6.09 -19.66 -0.90
C ARG A 86 -6.66 -18.81 -2.03
N ASP A 87 -6.83 -17.51 -1.80
CA ASP A 87 -7.60 -16.62 -2.68
C ASP A 87 -6.72 -15.90 -3.70
N TYR A 88 -5.43 -15.70 -3.39
CA TYR A 88 -4.54 -14.90 -4.24
C TYR A 88 -3.35 -15.70 -4.74
N TYR A 89 -2.58 -16.36 -3.86
CA TYR A 89 -1.37 -17.07 -4.28
C TYR A 89 -1.69 -18.24 -5.23
N ILE A 90 -2.59 -19.14 -4.84
CA ILE A 90 -2.95 -20.33 -5.63
C ILE A 90 -3.62 -19.96 -6.96
N PRO A 91 -4.62 -19.07 -7.02
CA PRO A 91 -5.30 -18.76 -8.28
C PRO A 91 -4.41 -18.04 -9.30
N ASN A 92 -3.45 -17.24 -8.84
CA ASN A 92 -2.57 -16.44 -9.70
C ASN A 92 -1.23 -17.13 -10.03
N ALA A 93 -1.09 -18.38 -9.61
CA ALA A 93 0.22 -18.91 -9.35
C ALA A 93 1.12 -19.00 -10.61
N HIS A 94 2.24 -18.29 -10.53
CA HIS A 94 3.50 -18.51 -11.24
C HIS A 94 4.13 -19.88 -10.89
N LEU A 95 3.36 -20.96 -10.98
CA LEU A 95 3.78 -22.32 -10.58
C LEU A 95 4.77 -22.91 -11.58
N ALA A 96 5.83 -23.51 -11.04
CA ALA A 96 6.19 -24.83 -11.54
C ALA A 96 5.00 -25.76 -11.21
N ALA A 97 4.29 -26.21 -12.23
CA ALA A 97 2.89 -26.69 -12.27
C ALA A 97 2.40 -27.80 -11.28
N VAL A 98 3.09 -28.14 -10.17
CA VAL A 98 2.79 -29.35 -9.39
C VAL A 98 3.11 -29.26 -7.86
N ARG A 99 3.09 -28.08 -7.22
CA ARG A 99 3.47 -27.95 -5.78
C ARG A 99 2.28 -27.57 -4.89
N ASP A 100 2.17 -28.26 -3.76
CA ASP A 100 1.24 -27.90 -2.66
C ASP A 100 1.88 -26.78 -1.81
N VAL A 101 1.09 -26.07 -1.00
CA VAL A 101 1.59 -25.00 -0.11
C VAL A 101 1.67 -25.50 1.32
N LEU A 102 2.75 -25.14 2.04
CA LEU A 102 2.93 -25.41 3.46
C LEU A 102 3.11 -24.12 4.26
N LEU A 103 2.13 -23.80 5.09
CA LEU A 103 2.18 -22.70 6.06
C LEU A 103 2.90 -23.13 7.34
N ILE A 104 3.74 -22.27 7.88
CA ILE A 104 4.45 -22.51 9.15
C ILE A 104 4.08 -21.41 10.14
N PRO A 105 3.02 -21.59 10.94
CA PRO A 105 2.56 -20.61 11.92
C PRO A 105 3.42 -20.58 13.19
N THR A 106 3.91 -19.38 13.52
CA THR A 106 4.87 -19.16 14.64
C THR A 106 4.62 -17.90 15.45
N ALA A 107 3.65 -17.07 15.06
CA ALA A 107 3.30 -15.87 15.82
C ALA A 107 2.81 -16.17 17.25
N LEU A 108 3.02 -15.20 18.15
CA LEU A 108 2.53 -15.19 19.53
C LEU A 108 2.04 -13.80 19.91
N SER A 109 0.83 -13.69 20.44
CA SER A 109 0.28 -12.43 20.96
C SER A 109 1.20 -11.78 22.00
N ALA A 110 1.22 -10.44 22.00
CA ALA A 110 2.01 -9.63 22.92
C ALA A 110 3.51 -10.01 22.95
N SER A 111 4.15 -9.97 21.78
CA SER A 111 5.57 -10.29 21.62
C SER A 111 6.28 -9.28 20.73
N GLY A 112 7.56 -9.02 21.03
CA GLY A 112 8.34 -8.04 20.31
C GLY A 112 9.85 -8.22 20.44
N PHE A 113 10.57 -7.13 20.18
CA PHE A 113 12.02 -7.08 20.34
C PHE A 113 12.39 -6.64 21.77
N ALA A 114 11.65 -5.69 22.35
CA ALA A 114 11.93 -5.14 23.67
C ALA A 114 11.78 -6.17 24.81
N ASP A 115 10.95 -7.19 24.63
CA ASP A 115 10.72 -8.28 25.60
C ASP A 115 11.58 -9.53 25.31
N ASN A 116 12.53 -9.43 24.37
CA ASN A 116 13.47 -10.49 23.98
C ASN A 116 12.78 -11.77 23.49
N ARG A 117 11.87 -11.62 22.52
CA ARG A 117 11.19 -12.76 21.88
C ARG A 117 11.67 -12.99 20.45
N TRP A 118 11.95 -11.91 19.71
CA TRP A 118 12.17 -11.97 18.27
C TRP A 118 13.57 -11.55 17.80
N ASN A 119 14.50 -11.17 18.70
CA ASN A 119 15.88 -10.96 18.28
C ASN A 119 16.55 -12.31 17.96
N ALA A 120 17.60 -12.31 17.15
CA ALA A 120 18.36 -13.54 16.88
C ALA A 120 18.89 -14.14 18.19
N GLY A 121 18.62 -15.44 18.42
CA GLY A 121 18.89 -16.13 19.68
C GLY A 121 17.76 -16.11 20.72
N ASP A 122 16.70 -15.32 20.51
CA ASP A 122 15.51 -15.33 21.37
C ASP A 122 14.59 -16.51 21.04
N ASP A 123 13.70 -16.86 21.97
CA ASP A 123 12.98 -18.13 21.91
C ASP A 123 11.97 -18.25 20.76
N LEU A 124 11.21 -17.19 20.41
CA LEU A 124 10.30 -17.24 19.26
C LEU A 124 11.05 -17.19 17.93
N TYR A 125 12.15 -16.45 17.87
CA TYR A 125 13.05 -16.45 16.72
C TYR A 125 13.59 -17.86 16.47
N GLU A 126 14.18 -18.50 17.48
CA GLU A 126 14.78 -19.83 17.35
C GLU A 126 13.73 -20.91 17.05
N ASP A 127 12.53 -20.81 17.64
CA ASP A 127 11.41 -21.70 17.31
C ASP A 127 11.00 -21.55 15.84
N ALA A 128 10.88 -20.33 15.34
CA ALA A 128 10.51 -20.09 13.95
C ALA A 128 11.54 -20.67 12.97
N VAL A 129 12.83 -20.38 13.19
CA VAL A 129 13.93 -20.92 12.37
C VAL A 129 13.95 -22.45 12.41
N LEU A 130 13.85 -23.04 13.61
CA LEU A 130 13.85 -24.49 13.79
C LEU A 130 12.69 -25.16 13.06
N ARG A 131 11.48 -24.59 13.15
CA ARG A 131 10.28 -25.17 12.51
C ARG A 131 10.36 -25.12 11.00
N VAL A 132 10.83 -24.01 10.42
CA VAL A 132 11.05 -23.94 8.95
C VAL A 132 12.09 -24.96 8.51
N ASN A 133 13.24 -25.00 9.19
CA ASN A 133 14.31 -25.94 8.84
C ASN A 133 13.88 -27.41 8.97
N THR A 134 13.12 -27.74 10.02
CA THR A 134 12.59 -29.10 10.23
C THR A 134 11.57 -29.48 9.15
N ALA A 135 10.65 -28.58 8.81
CA ALA A 135 9.66 -28.82 7.77
C ALA A 135 10.32 -29.04 6.40
N ILE A 136 11.37 -28.28 6.09
CA ILE A 136 12.09 -28.39 4.81
C ILE A 136 12.96 -29.65 4.74
N ASP A 137 13.67 -30.01 5.82
CA ASP A 137 14.46 -31.25 5.89
C ASP A 137 13.57 -32.50 5.73
N GLY A 138 12.39 -32.49 6.37
CA GLY A 138 11.40 -33.56 6.24
C GLY A 138 10.74 -33.64 4.87
N ASN A 139 10.84 -32.59 4.04
CA ASN A 139 10.18 -32.50 2.74
C ASN A 139 11.14 -31.96 1.66
N PRO A 140 12.10 -32.79 1.20
CA PRO A 140 13.10 -32.37 0.22
C PRO A 140 12.49 -31.81 -1.06
N GLY A 141 13.13 -30.79 -1.61
CA GLY A 141 12.64 -30.06 -2.77
C GLY A 141 11.71 -28.91 -2.43
N SER A 142 11.33 -28.71 -1.15
CA SER A 142 10.59 -27.54 -0.66
C SER A 142 11.34 -26.23 -0.89
N VAL A 143 10.60 -25.14 -1.15
CA VAL A 143 11.16 -23.81 -1.44
C VAL A 143 10.48 -22.80 -0.52
N LEU A 144 11.27 -22.03 0.23
CA LEU A 144 10.74 -20.92 1.02
C LEU A 144 10.39 -19.76 0.10
N LYS A 145 9.09 -19.47 -0.02
CA LYS A 145 8.55 -18.44 -0.92
C LYS A 145 8.40 -17.09 -0.25
N GLY A 146 8.31 -17.04 1.07
CA GLY A 146 8.31 -15.78 1.81
C GLY A 146 8.26 -15.96 3.31
N ILE A 147 8.65 -14.91 4.01
CA ILE A 147 8.47 -14.74 5.45
C ILE A 147 7.45 -13.62 5.64
N LEU A 148 6.31 -13.94 6.26
CA LEU A 148 5.22 -13.02 6.52
C LEU A 148 5.33 -12.58 7.99
N TRP A 149 5.49 -11.28 8.19
CA TRP A 149 5.78 -10.67 9.49
C TRP A 149 4.74 -9.60 9.83
N HIS A 150 3.99 -9.82 10.91
CA HIS A 150 3.05 -8.83 11.43
C HIS A 150 3.36 -8.53 12.90
N GLN A 151 4.06 -7.44 13.16
CA GLN A 151 4.44 -7.01 14.51
C GLN A 151 4.83 -5.54 14.53
N GLY A 152 4.56 -4.89 15.66
CA GLY A 152 5.08 -3.56 15.97
C GLY A 152 4.34 -2.87 17.10
N GLU A 153 3.12 -3.31 17.42
CA GLU A 153 2.25 -2.69 18.41
C GLU A 153 2.88 -2.74 19.81
N ASP A 154 3.55 -3.84 20.16
CA ASP A 154 4.18 -4.04 21.47
C ASP A 154 5.51 -3.30 21.63
N ASP A 155 6.11 -2.87 20.51
CA ASP A 155 7.37 -2.11 20.49
C ASP A 155 7.15 -0.61 20.24
N VAL A 156 5.91 -0.11 20.29
CA VAL A 156 5.63 1.33 20.16
C VAL A 156 6.46 2.12 21.18
N GLY A 157 7.21 3.10 20.68
CA GLY A 157 8.11 3.94 21.48
C GLY A 157 9.51 3.35 21.69
N SER A 158 9.79 2.14 21.24
CA SER A 158 11.13 1.54 21.32
C SER A 158 12.13 2.31 20.45
N ALA A 159 13.26 2.73 21.03
CA ALA A 159 14.30 3.46 20.30
C ALA A 159 15.14 2.56 19.40
N THR A 160 15.18 1.25 19.68
CA THR A 160 16.05 0.27 19.00
C THR A 160 15.29 -0.60 18.00
N TYR A 161 13.99 -0.32 17.79
CA TYR A 161 13.13 -1.16 16.94
C TYR A 161 13.69 -1.37 15.53
N LEU A 162 14.16 -0.30 14.88
CA LEU A 162 14.68 -0.37 13.51
C LEU A 162 15.90 -1.29 13.41
N ASP A 163 16.87 -1.10 14.31
CA ASP A 163 18.08 -1.91 14.32
C ASP A 163 17.79 -3.38 14.62
N ALA A 164 16.85 -3.64 15.55
CA ALA A 164 16.43 -4.99 15.91
C ALA A 164 15.69 -5.70 14.76
N LEU A 165 14.75 -4.99 14.11
CA LEU A 165 14.02 -5.49 12.96
C LEU A 165 14.96 -5.82 11.80
N ASP A 166 15.87 -4.90 11.45
CA ASP A 166 16.79 -5.10 10.34
C ASP A 166 17.76 -6.27 10.62
N ALA A 167 18.26 -6.37 11.86
CA ALA A 167 19.11 -7.47 12.29
C ALA A 167 18.38 -8.82 12.25
N MET A 168 17.12 -8.86 12.70
CA MET A 168 16.31 -10.08 12.67
C MET A 168 16.02 -10.53 11.25
N ILE A 169 15.68 -9.62 10.33
CA ILE A 169 15.44 -9.94 8.91
C ILE A 169 16.71 -10.53 8.28
N ALA A 170 17.85 -9.89 8.51
CA ALA A 170 19.14 -10.37 8.01
C ALA A 170 19.50 -11.76 8.59
N ALA A 171 19.25 -11.96 9.89
CA ALA A 171 19.49 -13.23 10.56
C ALA A 171 18.57 -14.33 10.04
N MET A 172 17.26 -14.10 9.90
CA MET A 172 16.33 -15.10 9.34
C MET A 172 16.73 -15.54 7.92
N ARG A 173 17.17 -14.59 7.08
CA ARG A 173 17.67 -14.89 5.72
C ARG A 173 18.98 -15.69 5.70
N SER A 174 19.74 -15.67 6.80
CA SER A 174 20.96 -16.44 7.01
C SER A 174 20.68 -17.82 7.61
N ASP A 175 19.86 -17.87 8.66
CA ASP A 175 19.78 -19.02 9.57
C ASP A 175 18.70 -20.03 9.14
N ILE A 176 17.76 -19.61 8.29
CA ILE A 176 16.85 -20.53 7.60
C ILE A 176 17.56 -21.09 6.36
N VAL A 177 17.74 -22.42 6.33
CA VAL A 177 18.56 -23.12 5.33
C VAL A 177 18.05 -22.92 3.89
N ALA A 178 16.75 -22.78 3.70
CA ALA A 178 16.15 -22.55 2.39
C ALA A 178 15.94 -21.06 2.06
N ALA A 179 16.35 -20.16 2.96
CA ALA A 179 16.33 -18.74 2.70
C ALA A 179 17.62 -18.29 1.99
N SER A 180 17.56 -17.07 1.47
CA SER A 180 18.70 -16.36 0.92
C SER A 180 18.52 -14.86 1.15
N ALA A 181 19.52 -14.06 0.76
CA ALA A 181 19.41 -12.61 0.73
C ALA A 181 18.22 -12.09 -0.12
N THR A 182 17.71 -12.90 -1.05
CA THR A 182 16.60 -12.56 -1.94
C THR A 182 15.27 -13.16 -1.53
N THR A 183 15.19 -13.84 -0.37
CA THR A 183 13.92 -14.37 0.13
C THR A 183 13.00 -13.19 0.49
N PRO A 184 11.78 -13.12 -0.09
CA PRO A 184 10.81 -12.08 0.23
C PRO A 184 10.48 -12.03 1.72
N PHE A 185 10.52 -10.84 2.32
CA PHE A 185 10.13 -10.61 3.70
C PHE A 185 9.04 -9.52 3.74
N ILE A 186 7.83 -9.88 4.14
CA ILE A 186 6.64 -9.04 3.98
C ILE A 186 6.21 -8.54 5.34
N LEU A 187 6.20 -7.22 5.52
CA LEU A 187 5.81 -6.55 6.75
C LEU A 187 4.34 -6.11 6.67
N GLY A 188 3.57 -6.35 7.72
CA GLY A 188 2.20 -5.83 7.84
C GLY A 188 2.14 -4.46 8.48
N GLY A 189 1.24 -3.61 7.99
CA GLY A 189 0.83 -2.44 8.75
C GLY A 189 -0.18 -2.77 9.84
N MET A 190 -0.17 -1.94 10.89
CA MET A 190 -1.04 -2.01 12.04
C MET A 190 -2.38 -1.31 11.72
N VAL A 191 -3.42 -1.61 12.51
CA VAL A 191 -4.78 -1.11 12.28
C VAL A 191 -4.82 0.44 12.20
N PRO A 192 -5.23 1.05 11.07
CA PRO A 192 -5.14 2.51 10.86
C PRO A 192 -5.84 3.31 11.96
N PHE A 193 -7.06 2.92 12.34
CA PHE A 193 -7.80 3.56 13.43
C PHE A 193 -7.00 3.65 14.74
N TRP A 194 -6.26 2.60 15.09
CA TRP A 194 -5.45 2.56 16.30
C TRP A 194 -4.15 3.34 16.15
N VAL A 195 -3.55 3.30 14.97
CA VAL A 195 -2.34 4.06 14.61
C VAL A 195 -2.62 5.56 14.67
N ASP A 196 -3.71 6.02 14.09
CA ASP A 196 -4.08 7.44 14.02
C ASP A 196 -4.43 8.05 15.39
N ALA A 197 -4.79 7.20 16.35
CA ALA A 197 -5.10 7.64 17.71
C ALA A 197 -3.86 8.16 18.50
N ALA A 198 -2.62 7.90 18.05
CA ALA A 198 -1.42 8.40 18.76
C ALA A 198 -0.19 8.60 17.84
N THR A 199 0.58 9.66 18.12
CA THR A 199 1.75 10.04 17.31
C THR A 199 2.88 9.00 17.34
N ASP A 200 3.12 8.38 18.48
CA ASP A 200 4.13 7.32 18.63
C ASP A 200 3.80 6.06 17.82
N ARG A 201 2.50 5.74 17.66
CA ARG A 201 2.03 4.66 16.80
C ARG A 201 2.22 4.98 15.32
N ARG A 202 1.92 6.21 14.89
CA ARG A 202 2.25 6.67 13.52
C ARG A 202 3.75 6.61 13.24
N VAL A 203 4.58 7.02 14.19
CA VAL A 203 6.04 6.89 14.08
C VAL A 203 6.45 5.42 13.96
N GLN A 204 5.85 4.53 14.76
CA GLN A 204 6.10 3.10 14.69
C GLN A 204 5.67 2.49 13.35
N GLN A 205 4.51 2.87 12.83
CA GLN A 205 4.04 2.48 11.50
C GLN A 205 5.01 2.91 10.40
N GLY A 206 5.46 4.17 10.45
CA GLY A 206 6.44 4.71 9.52
C GLY A 206 7.80 4.03 9.60
N ARG A 207 8.20 3.53 10.77
CA ARG A 207 9.43 2.73 10.95
C ARG A 207 9.34 1.37 10.25
N ILE A 208 8.20 0.69 10.40
CA ILE A 208 7.90 -0.58 9.74
C ILE A 208 7.91 -0.39 8.22
N HIS A 209 7.12 0.57 7.72
CA HIS A 209 7.06 0.90 6.29
C HIS A 209 8.45 1.33 5.77
N GLY A 210 9.21 2.12 6.52
CA GLY A 210 10.55 2.56 6.14
C GLY A 210 11.57 1.44 5.93
N THR A 211 11.26 0.19 6.32
CA THR A 211 12.12 -0.98 6.11
C THR A 211 12.38 -1.24 4.63
N LEU A 212 11.41 -0.91 3.76
CA LEU A 212 11.53 -1.04 2.31
C LEU A 212 12.74 -0.30 1.73
N LYS A 213 13.20 0.76 2.41
CA LYS A 213 14.33 1.60 1.99
C LYS A 213 15.67 1.14 2.56
N ARG A 214 15.63 0.26 3.57
CA ARG A 214 16.83 -0.18 4.29
C ARG A 214 17.26 -1.58 3.86
N LEU A 215 16.31 -2.41 3.44
CA LEU A 215 16.54 -3.79 3.07
C LEU A 215 15.87 -4.12 1.73
N THR A 216 16.61 -4.79 0.86
CA THR A 216 16.07 -5.33 -0.39
C THR A 216 15.17 -6.52 -0.10
N TYR A 217 14.37 -6.89 -1.10
CA TYR A 217 13.43 -8.00 -1.10
C TYR A 217 12.42 -7.94 0.05
N THR A 218 12.12 -6.74 0.54
CA THR A 218 11.05 -6.51 1.51
C THR A 218 9.85 -5.88 0.84
N GLY A 219 8.65 -6.22 1.31
CA GLY A 219 7.39 -5.61 0.90
C GLY A 219 6.56 -5.19 2.11
N PHE A 220 5.63 -4.25 1.94
CA PHE A 220 4.78 -3.74 3.02
C PHE A 220 3.32 -3.88 2.62
N ALA A 221 2.56 -4.66 3.40
CA ALA A 221 1.12 -4.77 3.25
C ALA A 221 0.48 -3.53 3.87
N ASP A 222 0.32 -2.51 3.03
CA ASP A 222 -0.08 -1.16 3.44
C ASP A 222 -1.55 -1.12 3.85
N PRO A 223 -1.89 -0.79 5.10
CA PRO A 223 -3.28 -0.79 5.57
C PRO A 223 -4.02 0.49 5.19
N GLU A 224 -3.35 1.43 4.52
CA GLU A 224 -3.89 2.69 4.03
C GLU A 224 -4.07 2.68 2.51
N LEU A 225 -3.38 1.82 1.76
CA LEU A 225 -3.45 1.79 0.28
C LEU A 225 -4.01 0.47 -0.27
N PRO A 226 -4.83 0.51 -1.35
CA PRO A 226 -5.27 1.70 -2.09
C PRO A 226 -6.34 2.54 -1.35
N THR A 227 -7.04 1.91 -0.40
CA THR A 227 -7.98 2.57 0.51
C THR A 227 -7.64 2.25 1.96
N VAL A 228 -8.04 3.09 2.90
CA VAL A 228 -7.83 2.81 4.33
C VAL A 228 -8.68 1.62 4.76
N ILE A 229 -8.05 0.62 5.39
CA ILE A 229 -8.77 -0.49 6.03
C ILE A 229 -9.55 0.06 7.22
N GLU A 230 -10.87 0.10 7.08
CA GLU A 230 -11.79 0.50 8.14
C GLU A 230 -12.42 -0.71 8.84
N LYS A 231 -12.39 -0.70 10.18
CA LYS A 231 -13.13 -1.67 10.99
C LYS A 231 -14.54 -1.16 11.28
N ALA A 232 -15.52 -2.06 11.22
CA ALA A 232 -16.91 -1.72 11.51
C ALA A 232 -17.17 -1.35 12.99
N VAL A 233 -16.44 -1.98 13.93
CA VAL A 233 -16.63 -1.76 15.38
C VAL A 233 -15.29 -1.58 16.11
N PRO A 234 -14.63 -0.41 15.99
CA PRO A 234 -13.31 -0.18 16.59
C PRO A 234 -13.36 -0.01 18.12
N ALA A 235 -14.53 0.19 18.72
CA ALA A 235 -14.68 0.46 20.14
C ALA A 235 -14.50 -0.76 21.05
N THR A 236 -14.71 -1.98 20.53
CA THR A 236 -14.60 -3.23 21.32
C THR A 236 -13.21 -3.82 21.30
N ASP A 237 -12.50 -3.62 20.19
CA ASP A 237 -11.10 -3.98 19.99
C ASP A 237 -10.59 -3.01 18.93
N SER A 238 -9.63 -2.17 19.28
CA SER A 238 -9.07 -1.20 18.33
C SER A 238 -7.80 -1.71 17.66
N THR A 239 -7.10 -2.68 18.28
CA THR A 239 -5.73 -3.05 17.93
C THR A 239 -5.67 -4.20 16.95
N HIS A 240 -6.67 -5.10 16.94
CA HIS A 240 -6.67 -6.26 16.05
C HIS A 240 -7.58 -6.07 14.84
N TYR A 241 -7.17 -6.50 13.65
CA TYR A 241 -8.07 -6.61 12.51
C TYR A 241 -9.20 -7.62 12.80
N ASP A 242 -10.43 -7.35 12.36
CA ASP A 242 -11.53 -8.32 12.38
C ASP A 242 -11.53 -9.19 11.11
N ALA A 243 -12.40 -10.20 11.03
CA ALA A 243 -12.33 -11.17 9.93
C ALA A 243 -12.49 -10.53 8.53
N PRO A 244 -13.44 -9.61 8.27
CA PRO A 244 -13.49 -8.89 7.00
C PRO A 244 -12.18 -8.15 6.68
N THR A 245 -11.60 -7.46 7.65
CA THR A 245 -10.36 -6.69 7.44
C THR A 245 -9.10 -7.56 7.35
N GLN A 246 -9.08 -8.75 7.96
CA GLN A 246 -8.04 -9.77 7.74
C GLN A 246 -8.07 -10.33 6.31
N ARG A 247 -9.25 -10.48 5.70
CA ARG A 247 -9.39 -10.89 4.29
C ARG A 247 -8.92 -9.81 3.33
N GLU A 248 -9.23 -8.55 3.63
CA GLU A 248 -8.67 -7.41 2.90
C GLU A 248 -7.13 -7.38 3.04
N LEU A 249 -6.62 -7.54 4.26
CA LEU A 249 -5.18 -7.59 4.52
C LEU A 249 -4.48 -8.74 3.77
N ALA A 250 -5.17 -9.85 3.53
CA ALA A 250 -4.66 -10.97 2.76
C ALA A 250 -4.29 -10.59 1.32
N GLU A 251 -5.12 -9.78 0.66
CA GLU A 251 -4.82 -9.21 -0.65
C GLU A 251 -3.58 -8.33 -0.59
N ARG A 252 -3.50 -7.47 0.42
CA ARG A 252 -2.39 -6.52 0.57
C ARG A 252 -1.07 -7.22 0.82
N TYR A 253 -1.08 -8.31 1.59
CA TYR A 253 0.11 -9.17 1.76
C TYR A 253 0.52 -9.87 0.46
N TYR A 254 -0.43 -10.29 -0.37
CA TYR A 254 -0.12 -10.84 -1.69
C TYR A 254 0.50 -9.80 -2.62
N ASN A 255 -0.06 -8.60 -2.69
CA ASN A 255 0.48 -7.50 -3.49
C ASN A 255 1.86 -7.06 -2.99
N ALA A 256 2.04 -6.97 -1.66
CA ALA A 256 3.33 -6.69 -1.06
C ALA A 256 4.36 -7.80 -1.34
N TRP A 257 3.93 -9.07 -1.42
CA TRP A 257 4.78 -10.18 -1.82
C TRP A 257 5.24 -10.10 -3.28
N LEU A 258 4.38 -9.62 -4.18
CA LEU A 258 4.78 -9.30 -5.56
C LEU A 258 5.78 -8.13 -5.57
N ALA A 259 5.48 -7.04 -4.88
CA ALA A 259 6.35 -5.86 -4.81
C ALA A 259 7.73 -6.16 -4.23
N ALA A 260 7.80 -7.01 -3.19
CA ALA A 260 9.06 -7.42 -2.58
C ALA A 260 10.01 -8.08 -3.58
N GLN A 261 9.52 -8.83 -4.57
CA GLN A 261 10.38 -9.48 -5.56
C GLN A 261 11.08 -8.48 -6.49
N SER A 262 10.52 -7.28 -6.63
CA SER A 262 11.04 -6.18 -7.43
C SER A 262 11.86 -5.16 -6.63
N ASN A 263 11.85 -5.25 -5.30
CA ASN A 263 12.66 -4.39 -4.42
C ASN A 263 14.11 -4.91 -4.32
N ASP A 264 14.80 -5.12 -5.44
CA ASP A 264 16.11 -5.78 -5.50
C ASP A 264 17.31 -4.84 -5.33
N ASP A 265 17.07 -3.53 -5.27
CA ASP A 265 18.11 -2.52 -5.13
C ASP A 265 17.68 -1.37 -4.21
N ILE A 266 18.26 -1.30 -3.02
CA ILE A 266 18.09 -0.17 -2.07
C ILE A 266 18.97 1.05 -2.42
N SER A 267 19.85 0.91 -3.44
CA SER A 267 20.65 1.99 -4.02
C SER A 267 20.05 2.53 -5.31
N ALA A 268 19.18 1.76 -5.97
CA ALA A 268 18.18 2.31 -6.86
C ALA A 268 17.34 3.26 -6.01
N PRO A 269 16.97 4.44 -6.53
CA PRO A 269 16.07 5.30 -5.79
C PRO A 269 14.73 4.55 -5.63
N SER A 270 14.54 3.87 -4.50
CA SER A 270 13.21 3.51 -4.03
C SER A 270 12.61 4.84 -3.60
N TYR A 271 11.88 5.44 -4.51
CA TYR A 271 11.43 6.79 -4.30
C TYR A 271 10.38 6.79 -3.20
N SER A 272 10.80 7.35 -2.07
CA SER A 272 9.93 7.65 -0.96
C SER A 272 9.00 8.77 -1.36
N PHE A 273 7.83 8.44 -1.88
CA PHE A 273 6.86 9.47 -2.20
C PHE A 273 6.30 10.11 -0.92
N ASP A 274 6.07 9.32 0.14
CA ASP A 274 5.35 9.85 1.31
C ASP A 274 6.19 10.71 2.26
N THR A 275 7.52 10.64 2.25
CA THR A 275 8.34 11.49 3.15
C THR A 275 8.49 12.93 2.65
N ASP A 276 8.29 13.12 1.35
CA ASP A 276 8.50 14.39 0.66
C ASP A 276 7.16 15.00 0.23
N LEU A 277 6.04 14.33 0.56
CA LEU A 277 4.70 14.88 0.41
C LEU A 277 4.53 16.06 1.38
N VAL A 278 4.11 17.18 0.82
CA VAL A 278 3.69 18.37 1.58
C VAL A 278 2.19 18.62 1.47
N GLY A 279 1.49 17.89 0.60
CA GLY A 279 0.04 17.87 0.52
C GLY A 279 -0.47 16.57 -0.10
N TYR A 280 -1.46 15.93 0.52
CA TYR A 280 -2.09 14.72 0.00
C TYR A 280 -3.59 14.64 0.33
N TRP A 281 -4.43 14.73 -0.70
CA TRP A 281 -5.88 14.61 -0.59
C TRP A 281 -6.39 13.40 -1.36
N ARG A 282 -6.91 12.42 -0.61
CA ARG A 282 -7.48 11.19 -1.17
C ARG A 282 -8.96 11.29 -1.51
N PHE A 283 -9.69 12.20 -0.84
CA PHE A 283 -11.15 12.35 -0.94
C PHE A 283 -11.94 11.13 -0.42
N GLU A 284 -11.53 10.58 0.71
CA GLU A 284 -12.17 9.43 1.37
C GLU A 284 -13.48 9.82 2.11
N THR A 285 -14.19 8.81 2.64
CA THR A 285 -15.48 8.84 3.35
C THR A 285 -15.71 10.09 4.23
N GLY A 286 -16.12 11.19 3.62
CA GLY A 286 -16.58 12.39 4.31
C GLY A 286 -15.47 13.37 4.73
N SER A 287 -14.24 13.24 4.23
CA SER A 287 -13.16 14.18 4.56
C SER A 287 -12.40 14.71 3.34
N PHE A 288 -12.03 15.98 3.43
CA PHE A 288 -11.10 16.64 2.51
C PHE A 288 -9.74 16.87 3.17
N GLU A 289 -9.41 16.13 4.22
CA GLU A 289 -8.17 16.31 4.98
C GLU A 289 -6.91 16.11 4.14
N ASP A 290 -5.90 16.93 4.42
CA ASP A 290 -4.54 16.76 3.95
C ASP A 290 -3.82 15.70 4.81
N ARG A 291 -3.62 14.51 4.26
CA ARG A 291 -2.96 13.38 4.93
C ARG A 291 -1.45 13.56 5.11
N ALA A 292 -0.83 14.44 4.33
CA ALA A 292 0.61 14.70 4.42
C ALA A 292 0.97 15.81 5.40
N GLY A 293 0.00 16.68 5.75
CA GLY A 293 0.25 17.88 6.50
C GLY A 293 -0.97 18.40 7.25
N SER A 294 -1.21 19.70 7.12
CA SER A 294 -2.33 20.38 7.78
C SER A 294 -2.98 21.40 6.84
N ASN A 295 -2.90 21.18 5.53
CA ASN A 295 -3.38 22.09 4.50
C ASN A 295 -4.80 21.75 4.05
N ASP A 296 -5.67 21.34 4.98
CA ASP A 296 -7.08 21.05 4.71
C ASP A 296 -7.73 22.19 3.91
N PRO A 297 -8.42 21.88 2.81
CA PRO A 297 -8.93 22.89 1.92
C PRO A 297 -10.20 23.52 2.47
N THR A 298 -10.38 24.80 2.14
CA THR A 298 -11.70 25.42 2.19
C THR A 298 -12.51 24.95 0.99
N VAL A 299 -13.68 24.37 1.28
CA VAL A 299 -14.60 23.87 0.26
C VAL A 299 -15.52 25.00 -0.21
N THR A 300 -15.59 25.22 -1.52
CA THR A 300 -16.61 26.06 -2.15
C THR A 300 -17.61 25.20 -2.91
N GLY A 301 -18.88 25.58 -2.84
CA GLY A 301 -19.98 24.85 -3.49
C GLY A 301 -20.57 23.76 -2.59
N SER A 302 -21.01 22.67 -3.20
CA SER A 302 -21.54 21.48 -2.52
C SER A 302 -21.05 20.22 -3.23
N PRO A 303 -19.72 19.99 -3.27
CA PRO A 303 -19.16 18.83 -3.94
C PRO A 303 -19.68 17.53 -3.34
N VAL A 304 -19.80 16.53 -4.21
CA VAL A 304 -20.24 15.19 -3.81
C VAL A 304 -19.03 14.27 -3.79
N LEU A 305 -18.85 13.56 -2.69
CA LEU A 305 -17.97 12.41 -2.64
C LEU A 305 -18.74 11.20 -3.19
N THR A 306 -18.32 10.71 -4.35
CA THR A 306 -18.99 9.61 -5.08
C THR A 306 -18.15 8.35 -5.02
N PHE A 307 -18.79 7.18 -5.06
CA PHE A 307 -18.07 5.91 -5.13
C PHE A 307 -17.79 5.56 -6.59
N ASP A 308 -16.51 5.48 -6.96
CA ASP A 308 -16.08 5.01 -8.27
C ASP A 308 -15.96 3.49 -8.25
N THR A 309 -16.76 2.81 -9.09
CA THR A 309 -16.78 1.34 -9.14
C THR A 309 -15.62 0.72 -9.91
N THR A 310 -14.87 1.52 -10.69
CA THR A 310 -13.72 1.00 -11.44
C THR A 310 -12.55 0.74 -10.52
N TYR A 311 -12.36 1.60 -9.52
CA TYR A 311 -11.26 1.49 -8.56
C TYR A 311 -11.72 1.25 -7.11
N ASN A 312 -13.02 1.03 -6.92
CA ASN A 312 -13.61 0.65 -5.63
C ASN A 312 -13.29 1.63 -4.49
N GLU A 313 -13.32 2.93 -4.80
CA GLU A 313 -12.90 3.99 -3.90
C GLU A 313 -13.86 5.19 -3.95
N ILE A 314 -13.68 6.14 -3.04
CA ILE A 314 -14.42 7.40 -3.05
C ILE A 314 -13.59 8.48 -3.74
N VAL A 315 -14.25 9.25 -4.60
CA VAL A 315 -13.65 10.31 -5.40
C VAL A 315 -14.37 11.63 -5.19
N TYR A 316 -13.67 12.73 -5.46
CA TYR A 316 -14.24 14.07 -5.45
C TYR A 316 -14.93 14.35 -6.79
N SER A 317 -16.24 14.58 -6.78
CA SER A 317 -17.03 14.98 -7.95
C SER A 317 -17.31 16.48 -7.92
N ALA A 318 -16.86 17.19 -8.96
CA ALA A 318 -17.07 18.62 -9.16
C ALA A 318 -18.07 18.89 -10.29
N ASP A 319 -19.04 19.77 -10.04
CA ASP A 319 -20.09 20.12 -11.00
C ASP A 319 -19.84 21.43 -11.79
N GLY A 320 -18.68 22.07 -11.60
CA GLY A 320 -18.34 23.38 -12.16
C GLY A 320 -18.66 24.57 -11.25
N GLY A 321 -19.45 24.39 -10.20
CA GLY A 321 -19.59 25.32 -9.08
C GLY A 321 -18.69 24.97 -7.88
N ASP A 322 -18.20 23.74 -7.85
CA ASP A 322 -17.43 23.18 -6.75
C ASP A 322 -15.92 23.30 -6.96
N TYR A 323 -15.19 23.68 -5.91
CA TYR A 323 -13.73 23.66 -5.89
C TYR A 323 -13.16 23.68 -4.47
N LEU A 324 -11.87 23.36 -4.36
CA LEU A 324 -11.13 23.26 -3.10
C LEU A 324 -9.97 24.25 -3.09
N GLU A 325 -9.84 25.03 -2.03
CA GLU A 325 -8.76 26.00 -1.86
C GLU A 325 -7.90 25.67 -0.65
N THR A 326 -6.64 25.32 -0.87
CA THR A 326 -5.72 24.94 0.21
C THR A 326 -5.00 26.16 0.79
N SER A 327 -4.32 25.97 1.91
CA SER A 327 -3.34 26.95 2.44
C SER A 327 -1.91 26.67 1.97
N LEU A 328 -1.69 25.56 1.26
CA LEU A 328 -0.37 25.12 0.79
C LEU A 328 0.24 26.13 -0.18
N GLN A 329 1.54 26.41 -0.02
CA GLN A 329 2.36 27.11 -1.00
C GLN A 329 3.28 26.11 -1.68
N LEU A 330 3.34 26.10 -3.01
CA LEU A 330 4.29 25.26 -3.73
C LEU A 330 5.73 25.67 -3.38
N PRO A 331 6.59 24.69 -3.03
CA PRO A 331 8.02 24.90 -2.92
C PRO A 331 8.66 25.35 -4.24
N ASN A 332 9.93 25.72 -4.19
CA ASN A 332 10.64 26.28 -5.35
C ASN A 332 10.72 25.31 -6.52
N SER A 333 11.27 24.13 -6.28
CA SER A 333 11.06 22.96 -7.11
C SER A 333 9.90 22.16 -6.52
N TYR A 334 9.06 21.58 -7.35
CA TYR A 334 7.87 20.86 -6.86
C TYR A 334 7.43 19.80 -7.85
N THR A 335 6.56 18.90 -7.38
CA THR A 335 5.75 18.05 -8.25
C THR A 335 4.31 18.11 -7.80
N LYS A 336 3.38 18.21 -8.75
CA LYS A 336 1.94 18.05 -8.52
C LYS A 336 1.48 16.80 -9.26
N SER A 337 0.74 15.91 -8.62
CA SER A 337 0.07 14.78 -9.29
C SER A 337 -1.38 14.63 -8.88
N ILE A 338 -2.22 14.16 -9.80
CA ILE A 338 -3.65 13.97 -9.56
C ILE A 338 -4.24 13.06 -10.65
N TRP A 339 -5.16 12.18 -10.26
CA TRP A 339 -6.01 11.50 -11.23
C TRP A 339 -7.22 12.34 -11.57
N VAL A 340 -7.58 12.33 -12.85
CA VAL A 340 -8.70 13.09 -13.38
C VAL A 340 -9.56 12.23 -14.31
N LYS A 341 -10.88 12.33 -14.13
CA LYS A 341 -11.87 11.85 -15.09
C LYS A 341 -12.75 13.02 -15.50
N MET A 342 -12.64 13.43 -16.75
CA MET A 342 -13.35 14.62 -17.25
C MET A 342 -14.77 14.28 -17.70
N ASN A 343 -15.73 15.15 -17.36
CA ASN A 343 -17.06 15.11 -17.99
C ASN A 343 -17.05 15.91 -19.30
N ALA A 344 -18.07 15.72 -20.13
CA ALA A 344 -18.30 16.59 -21.27
C ALA A 344 -18.52 18.04 -20.82
N GLY A 345 -17.83 18.99 -21.44
CA GLY A 345 -17.90 20.40 -21.06
C GLY A 345 -17.30 21.33 -22.12
N GLY A 346 -17.54 22.63 -21.96
CA GLY A 346 -16.99 23.68 -22.82
C GLY A 346 -16.00 24.56 -22.07
N GLY A 347 -15.12 25.24 -22.80
CA GLY A 347 -14.11 26.12 -22.23
C GLY A 347 -12.95 25.38 -21.57
N SER A 348 -11.95 26.16 -21.13
CA SER A 348 -10.78 25.62 -20.42
C SER A 348 -11.13 25.34 -18.97
N ARG A 349 -10.70 24.19 -18.46
CA ARG A 349 -11.13 23.63 -17.17
C ARG A 349 -9.91 23.32 -16.31
N ASN A 350 -9.76 23.97 -15.16
CA ASN A 350 -8.56 23.89 -14.32
C ASN A 350 -8.65 22.75 -13.31
N ILE A 351 -7.61 21.94 -13.24
CA ILE A 351 -7.57 20.72 -12.43
C ILE A 351 -6.85 21.01 -11.11
N MET A 352 -5.60 21.50 -11.18
CA MET A 352 -4.81 21.89 -10.00
C MET A 352 -3.91 23.09 -10.31
N SER A 353 -4.39 24.27 -9.94
CA SER A 353 -3.85 25.57 -10.37
C SER A 353 -3.78 26.55 -9.20
N SER A 354 -3.32 27.77 -9.45
CA SER A 354 -3.23 28.80 -8.41
C SER A 354 -4.59 29.23 -7.85
N LYS A 355 -4.65 29.34 -6.52
CA LYS A 355 -5.81 29.89 -5.80
C LYS A 355 -5.89 31.42 -5.99
N THR A 356 -4.78 32.14 -6.13
CA THR A 356 -4.80 33.60 -6.25
C THR A 356 -4.33 34.06 -7.63
N GLY A 357 -4.98 35.13 -8.14
CA GLY A 357 -4.59 35.86 -9.34
C GLY A 357 -3.32 36.68 -9.15
N ALA A 358 -2.15 36.07 -9.29
CA ALA A 358 -0.84 36.71 -9.12
C ALA A 358 0.03 36.63 -10.39
N ALA A 359 1.17 37.35 -10.39
CA ALA A 359 2.14 37.26 -11.50
C ALA A 359 2.78 35.87 -11.64
N ASP A 360 2.77 35.08 -10.56
CA ASP A 360 3.50 33.80 -10.46
C ASP A 360 2.55 32.60 -10.49
N GLN A 361 1.37 32.77 -11.09
CA GLN A 361 0.41 31.69 -11.19
C GLN A 361 1.00 30.47 -11.87
N HIS A 362 0.63 29.31 -11.37
CA HIS A 362 0.85 28.02 -11.99
C HIS A 362 -0.50 27.43 -12.40
N PHE A 363 -0.48 26.59 -13.42
CA PHE A 363 -1.68 25.94 -13.93
C PHE A 363 -1.41 24.50 -14.35
N LEU A 364 -2.42 23.65 -14.14
CA LEU A 364 -2.58 22.32 -14.73
C LEU A 364 -4.06 22.21 -15.11
N TYR A 365 -4.35 22.14 -16.40
CA TYR A 365 -5.71 22.31 -16.91
C TYR A 365 -5.92 21.57 -18.23
N HIS A 366 -7.19 21.45 -18.63
CA HIS A 366 -7.56 21.06 -19.99
C HIS A 366 -7.75 22.32 -20.85
N ASP A 367 -6.93 22.47 -21.89
CA ASP A 367 -6.99 23.56 -22.84
C ASP A 367 -8.09 23.35 -23.88
N SER A 368 -9.05 24.27 -23.97
CA SER A 368 -10.18 24.14 -24.89
C SER A 368 -9.85 24.38 -26.36
N SER A 369 -8.74 25.06 -26.66
CA SER A 369 -8.35 25.37 -28.04
C SER A 369 -7.63 24.19 -28.67
N ALA A 370 -6.76 23.51 -27.92
CA ALA A 370 -6.09 22.29 -28.35
C ALA A 370 -6.90 21.02 -28.05
N ALA A 371 -7.84 21.07 -27.10
CA ALA A 371 -8.54 19.92 -26.52
C ALA A 371 -7.62 18.92 -25.81
N HIS A 372 -6.48 19.40 -25.30
CA HIS A 372 -5.42 18.61 -24.69
C HIS A 372 -5.13 19.08 -23.25
N PHE A 373 -4.39 18.28 -22.49
CA PHE A 373 -3.90 18.72 -21.18
C PHE A 373 -2.74 19.69 -21.32
N ALA A 374 -2.68 20.67 -20.42
CA ALA A 374 -1.68 21.72 -20.44
C ALA A 374 -1.23 22.11 -19.03
N ALA A 375 0.02 22.53 -18.91
CA ALA A 375 0.61 22.97 -17.65
C ALA A 375 1.62 24.09 -17.88
N GLY A 376 1.80 24.98 -16.90
CA GLY A 376 2.73 26.11 -17.07
C GLY A 376 2.70 27.16 -15.97
N HIS A 377 3.38 28.27 -16.25
CA HIS A 377 3.53 29.44 -15.38
C HIS A 377 3.18 30.74 -16.10
N GLN A 378 2.52 31.65 -15.37
CA GLN A 378 1.97 32.89 -15.92
C GLN A 378 3.01 33.97 -16.22
N ASN A 379 4.14 34.05 -15.49
CA ASN A 379 5.09 35.18 -15.54
C ASN A 379 5.42 35.65 -16.97
N ASN A 380 6.08 34.81 -17.77
CA ASN A 380 6.30 35.02 -19.20
C ASN A 380 5.27 34.26 -20.06
N PHE A 381 4.25 33.69 -19.43
CA PHE A 381 3.29 32.77 -20.01
C PHE A 381 3.98 31.60 -20.74
N THR A 382 4.73 30.80 -19.97
CA THR A 382 5.38 29.58 -20.48
C THR A 382 4.47 28.40 -20.20
N GLN A 383 4.16 27.60 -21.22
CA GLN A 383 3.31 26.42 -21.07
C GLN A 383 3.73 25.26 -21.96
N ILE A 384 3.32 24.07 -21.52
CA ILE A 384 3.25 22.84 -22.28
C ILE A 384 1.78 22.61 -22.62
N VAL A 385 1.52 22.21 -23.86
CA VAL A 385 0.24 21.63 -24.27
C VAL A 385 0.58 20.26 -24.82
N SER A 386 0.08 19.19 -24.20
CA SER A 386 0.40 17.82 -24.62
C SER A 386 -0.07 17.56 -26.05
N SER A 387 0.38 16.45 -26.64
CA SER A 387 -0.17 15.95 -27.91
C SER A 387 -1.39 15.05 -27.72
N PHE A 388 -1.72 14.75 -26.45
CA PHE A 388 -2.74 13.81 -26.03
C PHE A 388 -4.13 14.46 -25.94
N SER A 389 -5.08 13.88 -26.68
CA SER A 389 -6.50 14.25 -26.61
C SER A 389 -7.24 13.28 -25.68
N PRO A 390 -7.52 13.66 -24.42
CA PRO A 390 -8.25 12.80 -23.50
C PRO A 390 -9.70 12.58 -23.95
N SER A 391 -10.18 11.35 -23.78
CA SER A 391 -11.61 11.04 -23.87
C SER A 391 -12.32 11.42 -22.57
N ASN A 392 -13.58 11.86 -22.66
CA ASN A 392 -14.42 12.04 -21.47
C ASN A 392 -14.69 10.67 -20.81
N ASP A 393 -15.08 10.71 -19.53
CA ASP A 393 -15.46 9.55 -18.73
C ASP A 393 -14.36 8.47 -18.65
N THR A 394 -13.09 8.86 -18.82
CA THR A 394 -11.91 8.01 -18.70
C THR A 394 -10.95 8.61 -17.67
N TRP A 395 -10.42 7.77 -16.78
CA TRP A 395 -9.41 8.14 -15.80
C TRP A 395 -8.03 8.28 -16.46
N TYR A 396 -7.34 9.37 -16.13
CA TYR A 396 -5.93 9.60 -16.47
C TYR A 396 -5.19 10.10 -15.23
N HIS A 397 -3.96 9.65 -15.03
CA HIS A 397 -3.06 10.23 -14.05
C HIS A 397 -2.25 11.35 -14.68
N LEU A 398 -2.32 12.55 -14.12
CA LEU A 398 -1.52 13.69 -14.55
C LEU A 398 -0.47 14.01 -13.50
N ALA A 399 0.76 14.26 -13.94
CA ALA A 399 1.78 14.84 -13.08
C ALA A 399 2.54 15.97 -13.77
N VAL A 400 2.95 16.98 -13.00
CA VAL A 400 3.79 18.09 -13.45
C VAL A 400 4.94 18.25 -12.50
N THR A 401 6.17 18.10 -13.01
CA THR A 401 7.40 18.37 -12.26
C THR A 401 7.94 19.73 -12.66
N TYR A 402 8.51 20.46 -11.71
CA TYR A 402 9.20 21.72 -11.95
C TYR A 402 10.50 21.77 -11.15
N ASP A 403 11.62 21.93 -11.84
CA ASP A 403 12.92 22.17 -11.22
C ASP A 403 13.32 23.64 -11.38
N GLU A 404 13.37 24.39 -10.28
CA GLU A 404 13.79 25.79 -10.26
C GLU A 404 15.23 25.96 -10.77
N ALA A 405 16.13 25.01 -10.45
CA ALA A 405 17.55 25.14 -10.77
C ALA A 405 17.82 25.18 -12.28
N SER A 406 17.04 24.41 -13.05
CA SER A 406 17.09 24.40 -14.52
C SER A 406 15.96 25.19 -15.18
N SER A 407 14.97 25.66 -14.41
CA SER A 407 13.71 26.23 -14.92
C SER A 407 13.01 25.30 -15.92
N THR A 408 13.06 24.00 -15.65
CA THR A 408 12.43 22.96 -16.48
C THR A 408 11.10 22.56 -15.88
N LEU A 409 10.05 22.61 -16.68
CA LEU A 409 8.73 22.08 -16.34
C LEU A 409 8.46 20.89 -17.28
N THR A 410 7.96 19.78 -16.73
CA THR A 410 7.65 18.57 -17.50
C THR A 410 6.25 18.08 -17.16
N LEU A 411 5.48 17.70 -18.19
CA LEU A 411 4.14 17.13 -18.07
C LEU A 411 4.19 15.62 -18.33
N TYR A 412 3.53 14.86 -17.48
CA TYR A 412 3.40 13.41 -17.59
C TYR A 412 1.92 13.00 -17.62
N ILE A 413 1.62 11.97 -18.40
CA ILE A 413 0.30 11.31 -18.46
C ILE A 413 0.52 9.81 -18.24
N ASP A 414 -0.24 9.21 -17.32
CA ASP A 414 -0.20 7.78 -17.00
C ASP A 414 1.24 7.25 -16.76
N GLY A 415 2.00 8.03 -15.99
CA GLY A 415 3.39 7.70 -15.63
C GLY A 415 4.43 7.96 -16.72
N SER A 416 4.02 8.35 -17.92
CA SER A 416 4.90 8.59 -19.07
C SER A 416 5.10 10.08 -19.35
N GLU A 417 6.33 10.49 -19.71
CA GLU A 417 6.62 11.87 -20.11
C GLU A 417 5.94 12.21 -21.45
N GLU A 418 5.14 13.27 -21.47
CA GLU A 418 4.52 13.78 -22.70
C GLU A 418 5.39 14.82 -23.39
N ASP A 419 5.78 15.86 -22.65
CA ASP A 419 6.58 16.97 -23.17
C ASP A 419 7.19 17.78 -22.01
N GLN A 420 8.18 18.61 -22.33
CA GLN A 420 8.86 19.49 -21.40
C GLN A 420 9.16 20.86 -22.02
N VAL A 421 9.27 21.87 -21.17
CA VAL A 421 9.69 23.21 -21.56
C VAL A 421 10.77 23.72 -20.62
N THR A 422 11.83 24.30 -21.20
CA THR A 422 12.86 25.04 -20.47
C THR A 422 12.49 26.52 -20.41
N ASP A 423 13.10 27.26 -19.50
CA ASP A 423 12.78 28.69 -19.26
C ASP A 423 11.34 28.93 -18.76
N ALA A 424 10.76 27.94 -18.06
CA ALA A 424 9.56 28.12 -17.25
C ALA A 424 9.89 28.94 -16.01
N THR A 425 9.99 30.25 -16.15
CA THR A 425 10.34 31.13 -15.03
C THR A 425 9.12 31.39 -14.14
N VAL A 426 9.26 31.17 -12.84
CA VAL A 426 8.37 31.74 -11.82
C VAL A 426 8.82 33.17 -11.52
N GLY A 427 7.89 34.10 -11.31
CA GLY A 427 8.30 35.40 -10.77
C GLY A 427 8.63 35.27 -9.28
N GLY A 428 9.43 36.20 -8.78
CA GLY A 428 10.03 36.10 -7.44
C GLY A 428 9.12 36.52 -6.29
N SER A 429 7.78 36.54 -6.45
CA SER A 429 6.88 37.00 -5.37
C SER A 429 6.63 35.95 -4.29
N GLY A 430 6.91 34.67 -4.58
CA GLY A 430 6.82 33.56 -3.61
C GLY A 430 5.39 33.10 -3.30
N PHE A 431 4.37 33.66 -3.95
CA PHE A 431 2.98 33.23 -3.82
C PHE A 431 2.63 32.18 -4.88
N ARG A 432 2.61 30.91 -4.47
CA ARG A 432 2.21 29.77 -5.32
C ARG A 432 1.20 28.91 -4.59
N ASP A 433 0.12 29.55 -4.16
CA ASP A 433 -0.98 28.87 -3.49
C ASP A 433 -1.66 27.85 -4.42
N VAL A 434 -2.34 26.86 -3.85
CA VAL A 434 -2.94 25.77 -4.64
C VAL A 434 -4.44 25.69 -4.42
N ALA A 435 -5.17 25.61 -5.52
CA ALA A 435 -6.56 25.20 -5.58
C ALA A 435 -6.73 23.99 -6.50
N MET A 436 -7.76 23.19 -6.23
CA MET A 436 -8.19 22.08 -7.07
C MET A 436 -9.55 22.41 -7.68
N ALA A 437 -9.79 21.93 -8.90
CA ALA A 437 -10.99 22.18 -9.70
C ALA A 437 -11.24 23.66 -10.08
N THR A 438 -10.24 24.54 -9.96
CA THR A 438 -10.38 25.97 -10.30
C THR A 438 -9.02 26.63 -10.53
N ILE A 439 -9.04 27.83 -11.12
CA ILE A 439 -7.95 28.81 -11.00
C ILE A 439 -8.56 30.13 -10.53
N SER A 440 -8.11 30.62 -9.37
CA SER A 440 -8.57 31.92 -8.84
C SER A 440 -10.08 32.09 -8.77
N GLY A 441 -10.81 31.01 -8.45
CA GLY A 441 -12.27 30.97 -8.40
C GLY A 441 -12.96 30.99 -9.77
N GLY A 442 -12.22 30.88 -10.88
CA GLY A 442 -12.72 30.86 -12.25
C GLY A 442 -12.21 29.66 -13.06
N SER A 443 -12.73 29.52 -14.29
CA SER A 443 -12.39 28.40 -15.22
C SER A 443 -12.41 27.04 -14.53
N THR A 444 -13.53 26.75 -13.87
CA THR A 444 -13.76 25.61 -13.00
C THR A 444 -13.80 24.27 -13.73
N PHE A 445 -13.60 23.20 -12.98
CA PHE A 445 -13.62 21.83 -13.47
C PHE A 445 -14.99 21.19 -13.37
N THR A 446 -15.27 20.26 -14.29
CA THR A 446 -16.44 19.37 -14.20
C THR A 446 -15.96 17.95 -14.48
N GLY A 447 -16.14 17.06 -13.51
CA GLY A 447 -15.61 15.70 -13.55
C GLY A 447 -15.29 15.18 -12.16
N GLU A 448 -14.47 14.14 -12.10
CA GLU A 448 -14.05 13.49 -10.87
C GLU A 448 -12.52 13.55 -10.69
N LEU A 449 -12.06 13.70 -9.45
CA LEU A 449 -10.65 13.78 -9.06
C LEU A 449 -10.36 12.76 -7.94
N ARG A 450 -9.14 12.20 -7.93
CA ARG A 450 -8.61 11.40 -6.81
C ARG A 450 -7.11 11.55 -6.64
N HIS A 451 -6.62 11.17 -5.45
CA HIS A 451 -5.21 11.16 -5.08
C HIS A 451 -4.43 12.43 -5.48
N ALA A 452 -4.93 13.60 -5.12
CA ALA A 452 -4.20 14.84 -5.34
C ALA A 452 -2.97 14.91 -4.42
N ARG A 453 -1.77 15.00 -4.98
CA ARG A 453 -0.49 14.97 -4.25
C ARG A 453 0.42 16.12 -4.66
N ILE A 454 1.19 16.61 -3.69
CA ILE A 454 2.20 17.64 -3.90
C ILE A 454 3.47 17.27 -3.16
N TYR A 455 4.58 17.29 -3.89
CA TYR A 455 5.92 17.00 -3.40
C TYR A 455 6.76 18.27 -3.37
N ASP A 456 7.67 18.37 -2.40
CA ASP A 456 8.55 19.52 -2.22
C ASP A 456 9.79 19.56 -3.11
N ARG A 457 9.79 18.73 -4.16
CA ARG A 457 10.84 18.64 -5.18
C ARG A 457 10.30 18.19 -6.52
N ALA A 458 11.11 18.40 -7.56
CA ALA A 458 10.90 17.78 -8.87
C ALA A 458 11.17 16.27 -8.76
N LEU A 459 10.13 15.47 -9.00
CA LEU A 459 10.24 14.03 -9.16
C LEU A 459 10.89 13.72 -10.52
N THR A 460 11.63 12.62 -10.61
CA THR A 460 12.15 12.09 -11.87
C THR A 460 11.05 11.37 -12.68
N ALA A 461 11.34 11.00 -13.92
CA ALA A 461 10.40 10.20 -14.72
C ALA A 461 10.08 8.83 -14.08
N ALA A 462 11.09 8.15 -13.52
CA ALA A 462 10.89 6.87 -12.82
C ALA A 462 10.04 7.02 -11.56
N GLU A 463 10.16 8.18 -10.89
CA GLU A 463 9.31 8.53 -9.75
C GLU A 463 7.86 8.66 -10.11
N VAL A 464 7.58 9.45 -11.15
CA VAL A 464 6.23 9.71 -11.61
C VAL A 464 5.56 8.42 -12.08
N LEU A 465 6.32 7.53 -12.74
CA LEU A 465 5.83 6.21 -13.15
C LEU A 465 5.43 5.35 -11.95
N GLU A 466 6.21 5.37 -10.87
CA GLU A 466 5.92 4.58 -9.68
C GLU A 466 4.72 5.13 -8.89
N VAL A 467 4.57 6.47 -8.80
CA VAL A 467 3.36 7.11 -8.27
C VAL A 467 2.13 6.64 -9.03
N TYR A 468 2.19 6.65 -10.37
CA TYR A 468 1.12 6.16 -11.22
C TYR A 468 0.79 4.69 -10.94
N ASN A 469 1.79 3.80 -10.95
CA ASN A 469 1.58 2.36 -10.76
C ASN A 469 0.96 2.05 -9.39
N THR A 470 1.41 2.75 -8.34
CA THR A 470 0.92 2.57 -6.97
C THR A 470 -0.55 2.98 -6.83
N GLU A 471 -0.98 4.01 -7.56
CA GLU A 471 -2.35 4.55 -7.50
C GLU A 471 -3.32 3.94 -8.52
N ASN A 472 -2.80 3.18 -9.49
CA ASN A 472 -3.59 2.51 -10.51
C ASN A 472 -4.06 1.11 -10.10
N GLY A 473 -3.42 0.56 -9.05
CA GLY A 473 -3.61 -0.80 -8.56
C GLY A 473 -4.90 -1.04 -7.80
#